data_AF-M1BPP1-F1
#
_entry.id   AF-M1BPP1-F1
#
_cell.length_a   1.000
_cell.length_b   1.000
_cell.length_c   1.000
_cell.angle_alpha   90.00
_cell.angle_beta   90.00
_cell.angle_gamma   90.00
#
_symmetry.space_group_name_H-M   'P 1'
#
loop_
_entity.id
_entity.type
_entity.pdbx_description
1 polymer ?
#
loop_
_entity_poly.entity_id
_entity_poly.type
_entity_poly.pdbx_seq_one_letter_code
_entity_poly.pdbx_strand_id
1 'polypeptide(L)'
;MSDGGLTILDGTQLRAVDLSLPSPADSSVTGAQLLDVAESKVSESLFGFSLPDTLKSAALKRIGVSDDLEFRREQLDRENALSVLRNYVDAIANELQDDPIVIAILDGKTLQMFLEDEDDFAMLAENLFTDLDTEDKGKIKRNQIRDALFHMGVEMGIPPLSGLLPSSPIRASKHRSFSSNNNIYRV
;
A
#
# COMPACT_ATOMS: atom_id res chain seq x y z
N MET A 1 23.67 15.59 5.30
CA MET A 1 23.54 14.62 4.19
C MET A 1 22.10 14.22 4.17
N SER A 2 21.34 14.71 3.19
CA SER A 2 19.91 14.47 3.06
C SER A 2 19.71 12.99 2.72
N ASP A 3 19.04 12.26 3.60
CA ASP A 3 18.61 10.90 3.31
C ASP A 3 17.53 11.03 2.22
N GLY A 4 17.91 10.75 0.96
CA GLY A 4 17.26 11.22 -0.27
C GLY A 4 15.91 10.58 -0.59
N GLY A 5 15.01 10.49 0.38
CA GLY A 5 13.71 9.83 0.24
C GLY A 5 13.82 8.31 0.11
N LEU A 6 15.00 7.73 0.34
CA LEU A 6 15.21 6.29 0.34
C LEU A 6 14.94 5.72 1.73
N THR A 7 14.32 4.55 1.79
CA THR A 7 14.03 3.82 3.02
C THR A 7 14.43 2.37 2.83
N ILE A 8 15.15 1.83 3.82
CA ILE A 8 15.59 0.43 3.83
C ILE A 8 14.58 -0.39 4.62
N LEU A 9 14.05 -1.44 4.00
CA LEU A 9 13.19 -2.42 4.63
C LEU A 9 14.03 -3.65 5.01
N ASP A 10 14.47 -3.68 6.26
CA ASP A 10 15.34 -4.73 6.84
C ASP A 10 14.59 -5.71 7.77
N GLY A 11 13.26 -5.62 7.79
CA GLY A 11 12.41 -6.47 8.63
C GLY A 11 12.31 -6.04 10.10
N THR A 12 13.04 -5.03 10.56
CA THR A 12 12.98 -4.57 11.96
C THR A 12 11.58 -4.11 12.38
N GLN A 13 10.87 -3.44 11.47
CA GLN A 13 9.50 -2.97 11.68
C GLN A 13 8.50 -4.11 11.93
N LEU A 14 8.76 -5.29 11.36
CA LEU A 14 7.87 -6.46 11.47
C LEU A 14 7.94 -7.13 12.84
N ARG A 15 9.06 -6.98 13.57
CA ARG A 15 9.26 -7.60 14.88
C ARG A 15 8.39 -6.97 15.99
N ALA A 16 7.88 -5.76 15.77
CA ALA A 16 7.04 -5.02 16.72
C ALA A 16 5.55 -5.00 16.31
N VAL A 17 5.16 -5.74 15.27
CA VAL A 17 3.78 -5.73 14.74
C VAL A 17 2.81 -6.37 15.73
N ASP A 18 1.68 -5.69 15.94
CA ASP A 18 0.55 -6.28 16.65
C ASP A 18 -0.18 -7.30 15.76
N LEU A 19 0.08 -8.57 16.05
CA LEU A 19 -0.51 -9.71 15.35
C LEU A 19 -1.79 -10.15 16.07
N SER A 20 -2.87 -9.42 15.79
CA SER A 20 -4.21 -9.77 16.23
C SER A 20 -5.00 -10.45 15.11
N LEU A 21 -5.64 -11.57 15.45
CA LEU A 21 -6.55 -12.27 14.53
C LEU A 21 -7.93 -11.57 14.53
N PRO A 22 -8.58 -11.38 13.36
CA PRO A 22 -9.93 -10.83 13.29
C PRO A 22 -10.94 -11.77 13.97
N SER A 23 -11.79 -11.23 14.84
CA SER A 23 -12.83 -11.96 15.60
C SER A 23 -14.08 -12.19 14.73
N PRO A 24 -14.77 -13.36 14.84
CA PRO A 24 -15.43 -13.79 16.07
C PRO A 24 -15.00 -15.18 16.62
N ALA A 25 -14.45 -15.12 17.83
CA ALA A 25 -14.45 -16.06 18.97
C ALA A 25 -14.31 -17.61 18.80
N ASP A 26 -14.89 -18.30 17.82
CA ASP A 26 -15.04 -19.78 17.90
C ASP A 26 -14.86 -20.55 16.59
N SER A 27 -14.56 -19.90 15.46
CA SER A 27 -14.36 -20.60 14.18
C SER A 27 -12.87 -20.75 13.86
N SER A 28 -12.48 -21.95 13.47
CA SER A 28 -11.21 -22.23 12.79
C SER A 28 -10.98 -21.23 11.64
N VAL A 29 -9.73 -20.82 11.47
CA VAL A 29 -9.31 -19.91 10.39
C VAL A 29 -8.62 -20.75 9.33
N THR A 30 -8.90 -20.49 8.05
CA THR A 30 -8.18 -21.20 6.98
C THR A 30 -6.77 -20.63 6.80
N GLY A 31 -5.82 -21.45 6.35
CA GLY A 31 -4.47 -20.96 6.04
C GLY A 31 -4.48 -19.78 5.06
N ALA A 32 -5.40 -19.75 4.09
CA ALA A 32 -5.56 -18.62 3.17
C ALA A 32 -5.94 -17.32 3.90
N GLN A 33 -6.92 -17.38 4.80
CA GLN A 33 -7.32 -16.21 5.60
C GLN A 33 -6.18 -15.74 6.51
N LEU A 34 -5.40 -16.68 7.04
CA LEU A 34 -4.24 -16.37 7.87
C LEU A 34 -3.16 -15.63 7.09
N LEU A 35 -2.83 -16.10 5.89
CA LEU A 35 -1.86 -15.46 5.00
C LEU A 35 -2.34 -14.08 4.55
N ASP A 36 -3.63 -13.92 4.20
CA ASP A 36 -4.19 -12.63 3.83
C ASP A 36 -4.06 -11.61 4.97
N VAL A 37 -4.35 -12.02 6.21
CA VAL A 37 -4.16 -11.18 7.40
C VAL A 37 -2.69 -10.84 7.61
N ALA A 38 -1.80 -11.84 7.49
CA ALA A 38 -0.36 -11.64 7.66
C ALA A 38 0.20 -10.66 6.63
N GLU A 39 -0.11 -10.87 5.35
CA GLU A 39 0.34 -10.05 4.23
C GLU A 39 -0.22 -8.63 4.34
N SER A 40 -1.48 -8.46 4.76
CA SER A 40 -2.06 -7.14 5.04
C SER A 40 -1.30 -6.43 6.15
N LYS A 41 -0.99 -7.11 7.27
CA LYS A 41 -0.27 -6.51 8.40
C LYS A 41 1.17 -6.18 8.07
N VAL A 42 1.84 -7.06 7.34
CA VAL A 42 3.20 -6.83 6.85
C VAL A 42 3.22 -5.65 5.87
N SER A 43 2.27 -5.59 4.94
CA SER A 43 2.17 -4.48 4.00
C SER A 43 1.90 -3.15 4.69
N GLU A 44 0.95 -3.10 5.65
CA GLU A 44 0.68 -1.92 6.48
C GLU A 44 1.95 -1.43 7.21
N SER A 45 2.74 -2.37 7.72
CA SER A 45 3.98 -2.08 8.45
C SER A 45 5.15 -1.69 7.55
N LEU A 46 5.05 -1.96 6.25
CA LEU A 46 6.06 -1.64 5.23
C LEU A 46 5.53 -0.58 4.25
N PHE A 47 4.78 0.42 4.75
CA PHE A 47 4.30 1.56 3.97
C PHE A 47 3.39 1.20 2.78
N GLY A 48 2.62 0.11 2.88
CA GLY A 48 1.78 -0.39 1.81
C GLY A 48 2.56 -1.14 0.72
N PHE A 49 3.83 -1.46 0.96
CA PHE A 49 4.64 -2.26 0.05
C PHE A 49 4.07 -3.67 -0.05
N SER A 50 3.77 -4.12 -1.27
CA SER A 50 3.36 -5.49 -1.53
C SER A 50 4.59 -6.36 -1.68
N LEU A 51 4.70 -7.41 -0.87
CA LEU A 51 5.85 -8.29 -0.90
C LEU A 51 5.97 -9.04 -2.23
N PRO A 52 7.19 -9.24 -2.76
CA PRO A 52 7.43 -10.13 -3.88
C PRO A 52 7.05 -11.58 -3.58
N ASP A 53 6.53 -12.32 -4.57
CA ASP A 53 6.15 -13.73 -4.42
C ASP A 53 7.34 -14.62 -4.03
N THR A 54 8.56 -14.23 -4.40
CA THR A 54 9.80 -14.91 -4.00
C THR A 54 9.98 -14.88 -2.48
N LEU A 55 9.72 -13.74 -1.85
CA LEU A 55 9.83 -13.55 -0.40
C LEU A 55 8.73 -14.30 0.34
N LYS A 56 7.49 -14.22 -0.15
CA LYS A 56 6.35 -14.98 0.40
C LYS A 56 6.63 -16.48 0.38
N SER A 57 7.13 -16.98 -0.75
CA SER A 57 7.49 -18.39 -0.93
C SER A 57 8.65 -18.83 -0.03
N ALA A 58 9.65 -17.97 0.15
CA ALA A 58 10.78 -18.24 1.05
C ALA A 58 10.30 -18.34 2.52
N ALA A 59 9.45 -17.40 2.95
CA ALA A 59 8.88 -17.40 4.29
C ALA A 59 8.02 -18.65 4.56
N LEU A 60 7.17 -19.06 3.60
CA LEU A 60 6.38 -20.30 3.70
C LEU A 60 7.25 -21.55 3.85
N LYS A 61 8.31 -21.66 3.04
CA LYS A 61 9.26 -22.77 3.15
C LYS A 61 9.94 -22.82 4.50
N ARG A 62 10.27 -21.66 5.08
CA ARG A 62 10.95 -21.56 6.38
C ARG A 62 10.09 -22.00 7.55
N ILE A 63 8.77 -21.83 7.46
CA ILE A 63 7.81 -22.34 8.46
C ILE A 63 7.40 -23.80 8.21
N GLY A 64 8.00 -24.48 7.23
CA GLY A 64 7.75 -25.89 6.94
C GLY A 64 6.57 -26.17 6.00
N VAL A 65 5.97 -25.12 5.40
CA VAL A 65 4.91 -25.28 4.40
C VAL A 65 5.53 -25.66 3.07
N SER A 66 5.41 -26.94 2.70
CA SER A 66 5.93 -27.47 1.43
C SER A 66 4.91 -27.38 0.30
N ASP A 67 3.61 -27.43 0.61
CA ASP A 67 2.50 -27.27 -0.33
C ASP A 67 1.61 -26.09 0.09
N ASP A 68 1.77 -24.95 -0.59
CA ASP A 68 0.98 -23.74 -0.36
C ASP A 68 -0.52 -23.96 -0.61
N LEU A 69 -0.88 -24.76 -1.61
CA LEU A 69 -2.28 -25.00 -1.96
C LEU A 69 -3.00 -25.85 -0.92
N GLU A 70 -2.30 -26.81 -0.32
CA GLU A 70 -2.82 -27.60 0.79
C GLU A 70 -2.97 -26.76 2.05
N PHE A 71 -1.92 -26.03 2.42
CA PHE A 71 -1.91 -25.16 3.60
C PHE A 71 -3.01 -24.09 3.55
N ARG A 72 -3.23 -23.47 2.38
CA ARG A 72 -4.32 -22.49 2.20
C ARG A 72 -5.72 -23.02 2.54
N ARG A 73 -5.95 -24.33 2.40
CA ARG A 73 -7.24 -24.99 2.68
C ARG A 73 -7.32 -25.57 4.09
N GLU A 74 -6.20 -25.72 4.76
CA GLU A 74 -6.11 -26.25 6.12
C GLU A 74 -6.89 -25.36 7.10
N GLN A 75 -7.62 -25.99 8.03
CA GLN A 75 -8.31 -25.30 9.10
C GLN A 75 -7.46 -25.35 10.36
N LEU A 76 -7.08 -24.16 10.84
CA LEU A 76 -6.26 -24.00 12.03
C LEU A 76 -7.16 -23.51 13.17
N ASP A 77 -6.98 -24.08 14.35
CA ASP A 77 -7.52 -23.48 15.56
C ASP A 77 -6.80 -22.16 15.85
N ARG A 78 -7.32 -21.40 16.82
CA ARG A 78 -6.84 -20.06 17.11
C ARG A 78 -5.39 -20.03 17.61
N GLU A 79 -5.00 -21.00 18.41
CA GLU A 79 -3.66 -21.06 19.01
C GLU A 79 -2.61 -21.39 17.95
N ASN A 80 -2.90 -22.42 17.14
CA ASN A 80 -2.07 -22.82 16.00
C ASN A 80 -2.01 -21.70 14.97
N ALA A 81 -3.14 -21.08 14.60
CA ALA A 81 -3.18 -19.96 13.66
C ALA A 81 -2.32 -18.78 14.13
N LEU A 82 -2.41 -18.39 15.40
CA LEU A 82 -1.62 -17.28 15.94
C LEU A 82 -0.12 -17.61 15.97
N SER A 83 0.23 -18.86 16.29
CA SER A 83 1.63 -19.31 16.24
C SER A 83 2.19 -19.28 14.81
N VAL A 84 1.42 -19.76 13.84
CA VAL A 84 1.82 -19.79 12.42
C VAL A 84 1.90 -18.38 11.85
N LEU A 85 0.98 -17.49 12.21
CA LEU A 85 1.02 -16.07 11.84
C LEU A 85 2.31 -15.40 12.32
N ARG A 86 2.66 -15.60 13.60
CA ARG A 86 3.91 -15.07 14.17
C ARG A 86 5.13 -15.62 13.45
N ASN A 87 5.19 -16.95 13.29
CA ASN A 87 6.31 -17.62 12.63
C ASN A 87 6.47 -17.14 11.18
N TYR A 88 5.37 -16.91 10.46
CA TYR A 88 5.40 -16.42 9.09
C TYR A 88 5.91 -14.98 9.00
N VAL A 89 5.43 -14.08 9.86
CA VAL A 89 5.91 -12.69 9.92
C VAL A 89 7.37 -12.61 10.36
N ASP A 90 7.78 -13.43 11.33
CA ASP A 90 9.17 -13.56 11.73
C ASP A 90 10.05 -14.13 10.61
N ALA A 91 9.54 -15.08 9.83
CA ALA A 91 10.25 -15.60 8.67
C ALA A 91 10.48 -14.48 7.64
N ILE A 92 9.46 -13.70 7.30
CA ILE A 92 9.60 -12.52 6.42
C ILE A 92 10.63 -11.54 6.99
N ALA A 93 10.57 -11.24 8.29
CA ALA A 93 11.50 -10.33 8.94
C ALA A 93 12.96 -10.82 8.84
N ASN A 94 13.19 -12.13 8.97
CA ASN A 94 14.51 -12.72 8.82
C ASN A 94 14.97 -12.72 7.35
N GLU A 95 14.08 -13.01 6.40
CA GLU A 95 14.44 -12.95 4.97
C GLU A 95 14.81 -11.51 4.56
N LEU A 96 14.09 -10.49 5.04
CA LEU A 96 14.44 -9.08 4.81
C LEU A 96 15.70 -8.64 5.55
N GLN A 97 16.05 -9.30 6.66
CA GLN A 97 17.31 -9.05 7.35
C GLN A 97 18.50 -9.58 6.54
N ASP A 98 18.34 -10.74 5.90
CA ASP A 98 19.36 -11.35 5.05
C ASP A 98 19.48 -10.65 3.68
N ASP A 99 18.35 -10.23 3.09
CA ASP A 99 18.25 -9.52 1.80
C ASP A 99 17.32 -8.29 1.91
N PRO A 100 17.84 -7.14 2.39
CA PRO A 100 17.03 -5.95 2.61
C PRO A 100 16.60 -5.28 1.30
N ILE A 101 15.36 -4.77 1.30
CA ILE A 101 14.80 -4.10 0.12
C ILE A 101 14.91 -2.58 0.30
N VAL A 102 15.49 -1.90 -0.69
CA VAL A 102 15.53 -0.43 -0.73
C VAL A 102 14.33 0.08 -1.52
N ILE A 103 13.51 0.92 -0.88
CA ILE A 103 12.36 1.58 -1.52
C ILE A 103 12.55 3.10 -1.51
N ALA A 104 11.92 3.80 -2.46
CA ALA A 104 11.81 5.26 -2.45
C ALA A 104 10.40 5.66 -2.03
N ILE A 105 10.29 6.48 -0.99
CA ILE A 105 9.00 7.02 -0.50
C ILE A 105 8.94 8.51 -0.85
N LEU A 106 8.11 8.83 -1.84
CA LEU A 106 7.87 10.20 -2.30
C LEU A 106 6.58 10.74 -1.65
N ASP A 107 6.69 11.21 -0.41
CA ASP A 107 5.60 11.93 0.26
C ASP A 107 5.64 13.44 -0.03
N GLY A 108 4.66 14.20 0.47
CA GLY A 108 4.60 15.65 0.24
C GLY A 108 5.81 16.43 0.78
N LYS A 109 6.47 15.94 1.83
CA LYS A 109 7.66 16.57 2.41
C LYS A 109 8.90 16.26 1.57
N THR A 110 9.05 15.00 1.14
CA THR A 110 10.10 14.58 0.22
C THR A 110 9.98 15.34 -1.11
N LEU A 111 8.78 15.46 -1.66
CA LEU A 111 8.53 16.26 -2.86
C LEU A 111 8.86 17.74 -2.65
N GLN A 112 8.53 18.32 -1.50
CA GLN A 112 8.90 19.69 -1.17
C GLN A 112 10.41 19.90 -1.19
N MET A 113 11.19 18.93 -0.71
CA MET A 113 12.66 19.01 -0.78
C MET A 113 13.17 18.97 -2.23
N PHE A 114 12.54 18.21 -3.11
CA PHE A 114 12.90 18.18 -4.54
C PHE A 114 12.48 19.44 -5.31
N LEU A 115 11.54 20.21 -4.78
CA LEU A 115 11.02 21.44 -5.37
C LEU A 115 11.41 22.69 -4.57
N GLU A 116 12.41 22.59 -3.69
CA GLU A 116 12.80 23.68 -2.78
C GLU A 116 13.52 24.82 -3.49
N ASP A 117 14.15 24.52 -4.63
CA ASP A 117 14.77 25.52 -5.49
C ASP A 117 13.69 26.26 -6.27
N GLU A 118 13.49 27.54 -5.93
CA GLU A 118 12.45 28.39 -6.50
C GLU A 118 12.66 28.65 -8.00
N ASP A 119 13.91 28.76 -8.44
CA ASP A 119 14.23 29.05 -9.85
C ASP A 119 13.97 27.81 -10.72
N ASP A 120 14.39 26.63 -10.26
CA ASP A 120 14.10 25.36 -10.95
C ASP A 120 12.59 25.06 -10.95
N PHE A 121 11.91 25.28 -9.82
CA PHE A 121 10.47 25.10 -9.72
C PHE A 121 9.71 26.08 -10.65
N ALA A 122 10.10 27.35 -10.68
CA ALA A 122 9.47 28.35 -11.55
C ALA A 122 9.63 27.96 -13.03
N MET A 123 10.82 27.54 -13.45
CA MET A 123 11.06 27.08 -14.82
C MET A 123 10.20 25.85 -15.17
N LEU A 124 10.08 24.88 -14.27
CA LEU A 124 9.21 23.71 -14.46
C LEU A 124 7.74 24.10 -14.57
N ALA A 125 7.28 25.01 -13.69
CA ALA A 125 5.90 25.49 -13.67
C ALA A 125 5.56 26.31 -14.93
N GLU A 126 6.46 27.16 -15.42
CA GLU A 126 6.26 27.94 -16.65
C GLU A 126 6.18 27.05 -17.88
N ASN A 127 7.09 26.08 -18.02
CA ASN A 127 7.05 25.12 -19.12
C ASN A 127 5.73 24.32 -19.10
N LEU A 128 5.36 23.78 -17.93
CA LEU A 128 4.11 23.05 -17.77
C LEU A 128 2.88 23.92 -18.07
N PHE A 129 2.89 25.18 -17.65
CA PHE A 129 1.80 26.10 -17.90
C PHE A 129 1.64 26.38 -19.40
N THR A 130 2.74 26.63 -20.09
CA THR A 130 2.77 26.88 -21.54
C THR A 130 2.23 25.69 -22.33
N ASP A 131 2.60 24.46 -21.93
CA ASP A 131 2.12 23.24 -22.56
C ASP A 131 0.62 23.00 -22.36
N LEU A 132 0.07 23.45 -21.22
CA LEU A 132 -1.34 23.25 -20.88
C LEU A 132 -2.26 24.37 -21.36
N ASP A 133 -1.77 25.61 -21.45
CA ASP A 133 -2.52 26.78 -21.90
C ASP A 133 -2.36 27.01 -23.40
N THR A 134 -2.60 25.98 -24.22
CA THR A 134 -2.43 26.02 -25.68
C THR A 134 -3.32 27.03 -26.40
N GLU A 135 -4.32 27.58 -25.72
CA GLU A 135 -5.23 28.61 -26.23
C GLU A 135 -4.90 30.02 -25.69
N ASP A 136 -3.78 30.20 -24.99
CA ASP A 136 -3.31 31.47 -24.41
C ASP A 136 -4.38 32.22 -23.59
N LYS A 137 -5.15 31.48 -22.78
CA LYS A 137 -6.24 32.04 -21.96
C LYS A 137 -5.75 32.63 -20.64
N GLY A 138 -4.49 32.37 -20.28
CA GLY A 138 -3.89 32.67 -18.99
C GLY A 138 -4.51 31.86 -17.85
N LYS A 139 -5.23 30.75 -18.14
CA LYS A 139 -5.98 29.97 -17.15
C LYS A 139 -6.06 28.51 -17.52
N ILE A 140 -5.68 27.65 -16.56
CA ILE A 140 -5.76 26.20 -16.69
C ILE A 140 -6.74 25.65 -15.65
N LYS A 141 -7.55 24.65 -16.03
CA LYS A 141 -8.46 23.99 -15.09
C LYS A 141 -7.71 23.05 -14.15
N ARG A 142 -8.17 22.93 -12.90
CA ARG A 142 -7.58 22.05 -11.88
C ARG A 142 -7.35 20.61 -12.36
N ASN A 143 -8.28 20.05 -13.12
CA ASN A 143 -8.16 18.69 -13.65
C ASN A 143 -6.99 18.57 -14.64
N GLN A 144 -6.80 19.55 -15.53
CA GLN A 144 -5.68 19.56 -16.48
C GLN A 144 -4.33 19.60 -15.76
N ILE A 145 -4.20 20.43 -14.72
CA ILE A 145 -2.97 20.48 -13.90
C ILE A 145 -2.69 19.12 -13.25
N ARG A 146 -3.73 18.52 -12.65
CA ARG A 146 -3.58 17.21 -11.98
C ARG A 146 -3.16 16.12 -12.96
N ASP A 147 -3.78 16.09 -14.13
CA ASP A 147 -3.50 15.07 -15.14
C ASP A 147 -2.07 15.27 -15.72
N ALA A 148 -1.64 16.52 -15.91
CA ALA A 148 -0.28 16.83 -16.35
C ALA A 148 0.80 16.46 -15.32
N LEU A 149 0.57 16.75 -14.03
CA LEU A 149 1.45 16.31 -12.94
C LEU A 149 1.52 14.78 -12.85
N PHE A 150 0.42 14.08 -13.11
CA PHE A 150 0.42 12.62 -13.15
C PHE A 150 1.30 12.10 -14.29
N HIS A 151 1.17 12.66 -15.50
CA HIS A 151 1.98 12.27 -16.65
C HIS A 151 3.47 12.57 -16.43
N MET A 152 3.79 13.77 -15.95
CA MET A 152 5.16 14.17 -15.64
C MET A 152 5.77 13.26 -14.57
N GLY A 153 5.00 12.90 -13.53
CA GLY A 153 5.44 11.96 -12.50
C GLY A 153 5.86 10.62 -13.12
N VAL A 154 5.03 10.05 -14.00
CA VAL A 154 5.35 8.77 -14.66
C VAL A 154 6.59 8.87 -15.54
N GLU A 155 6.76 9.97 -16.28
CA GLU A 155 7.97 10.24 -17.08
C GLU A 155 9.24 10.37 -16.22
N MET A 156 9.09 10.90 -15.01
CA MET A 156 10.16 11.01 -14.01
C MET A 156 10.37 9.72 -13.18
N GLY A 157 9.70 8.62 -13.54
CA GLY A 157 9.86 7.33 -12.87
C GLY A 157 9.03 7.16 -11.59
N ILE A 158 8.10 8.09 -11.29
CA ILE A 158 7.13 7.93 -10.22
C ILE A 158 6.10 6.87 -10.64
N PRO A 159 5.88 5.81 -9.84
CA PRO A 159 4.89 4.79 -10.15
C PRO A 159 3.49 5.41 -10.33
N PRO A 160 2.72 4.98 -11.34
CA PRO A 160 1.36 5.47 -11.52
C PRO A 160 0.50 5.12 -10.30
N LEU A 161 -0.31 6.08 -9.84
CA LEU A 161 -1.22 5.91 -8.68
C LEU A 161 -2.13 4.68 -8.78
N SER A 162 -2.49 4.27 -9.99
CA SER A 162 -3.33 3.10 -10.24
C SER A 162 -2.64 1.76 -9.99
N GLY A 163 -1.30 1.72 -9.85
CA GLY A 163 -0.53 0.52 -9.53
C GLY A 163 -0.36 0.26 -8.02
N LEU A 164 -0.76 1.22 -7.17
CA LEU A 164 -0.64 1.12 -5.70
C LEU A 164 -1.90 0.55 -5.02
N LEU A 165 -2.95 0.25 -5.80
CA LEU A 165 -4.13 -0.44 -5.32
C LEU A 165 -3.98 -1.93 -5.62
N PRO A 166 -4.01 -2.84 -4.63
CA PRO A 166 -4.20 -4.25 -4.92
C PRO A 166 -5.49 -4.38 -5.72
N SER A 167 -5.41 -5.11 -6.84
CA SER A 167 -6.50 -5.38 -7.78
C SER A 167 -7.57 -6.31 -7.18
N SER A 168 -8.04 -6.01 -5.97
CA SER A 168 -9.24 -6.58 -5.39
C SER A 168 -10.30 -5.48 -5.29
N PRO A 169 -11.49 -5.66 -5.88
CA PRO A 169 -12.59 -4.73 -5.64
C PRO A 169 -12.92 -4.78 -4.15
N ILE A 170 -12.64 -3.69 -3.43
CA ILE A 170 -13.22 -3.45 -2.12
C ILE A 170 -14.73 -3.47 -2.33
N ARG A 171 -15.33 -4.59 -1.93
CA ARG A 171 -16.74 -4.87 -2.04
C ARG A 171 -17.45 -3.97 -1.03
N ALA A 172 -17.76 -2.73 -1.45
CA ALA A 172 -18.65 -1.84 -0.72
C ALA A 172 -20.06 -2.44 -0.75
N SER A 173 -20.34 -3.31 0.23
CA SER A 173 -21.64 -3.91 0.44
C SER A 173 -22.02 -3.83 1.91
N LYS A 174 -22.53 -2.66 2.33
CA LYS A 174 -23.62 -2.68 3.29
C LYS A 174 -24.55 -1.48 3.07
N HIS A 175 -25.61 -1.76 2.33
CA HIS A 175 -26.92 -1.13 2.48
C HIS A 175 -27.21 -0.87 3.97
N ARG A 176 -27.50 0.37 4.33
CA ARG A 176 -28.47 0.65 5.39
C ARG A 176 -29.38 1.77 4.92
N SER A 177 -30.58 1.34 4.57
CA SER A 177 -31.76 2.11 4.20
C SER A 177 -32.03 3.19 5.25
N PHE A 178 -31.88 4.46 4.89
CA PHE A 178 -32.55 5.54 5.60
C PHE A 178 -33.89 5.78 4.93
N SER A 179 -34.94 5.44 5.68
CA SER A 179 -36.33 5.72 5.39
C SER A 179 -36.53 7.23 5.21
N SER A 180 -36.89 7.65 4.00
CA SER A 180 -37.33 9.01 3.70
C SER A 180 -38.78 9.16 4.14
N ASN A 181 -38.99 9.73 5.32
CA ASN A 181 -40.25 10.37 5.70
C ASN A 181 -39.95 11.70 6.38
N ASN A 182 -39.93 12.79 5.61
CA ASN A 182 -40.68 13.98 6.00
C ASN A 182 -40.91 14.94 4.82
N ASN A 183 -42.19 15.05 4.45
CA ASN A 183 -42.78 16.12 3.67
C ASN A 183 -42.60 17.46 4.36
N ILE A 184 -42.02 18.47 3.70
CA ILE A 184 -42.47 19.86 3.80
C ILE A 184 -42.24 20.54 2.44
N TYR A 185 -43.33 20.76 1.69
CA TYR A 185 -43.37 21.72 0.59
C TYR A 185 -43.40 23.14 1.17
N ARG A 186 -42.48 23.99 0.72
CA ARG A 186 -42.63 25.45 0.71
C ARG A 186 -43.29 25.83 -0.62
N VAL A 187 -44.51 26.36 -0.60
CA VAL A 187 -44.92 27.76 -0.87
C VAL A 187 -46.37 27.88 -0.41
#